data_AF-A0A524EJW8-F1
#
_entry.id   AF-A0A524EJW8-F1
#
_cell.length_a   1.000
_cell.length_b   1.000
_cell.length_c   1.000
_cell.angle_alpha   90.00
_cell.angle_beta   90.00
_cell.angle_gamma   90.00
#
_symmetry.space_group_name_H-M   'P 1'
#
loop_
_entity.id
_entity.type
_entity.pdbx_description
1 polymer ?
#
loop_
_entity_poly.entity_id
_entity_poly.type
_entity_poly.pdbx_seq_one_letter_code
_entity_poly.pdbx_strand_id
1 'polypeptide(L)'
;MSENEHSWTVQLDWLNILNLLGLESINQISEVKRDKAIKKITKSFGNETLLELDPAELDNLVADELKELMKKELTLRQKKQEQIQKEMRSKFVPFKQGGIIKIDPRDFKDLDLDSDNPEDLLKALYKKLMGDKEGDEDEDEDNNIREDNTGYYI
;
A
#
# COMPACT_ATOMS: atom_id res chain seq x y z
N MET A 1 -21.45 -29.25 -5.83
CA MET A 1 -21.34 -28.42 -4.62
C MET A 1 -22.67 -27.70 -4.52
N SER A 2 -23.40 -27.93 -3.44
CA SER A 2 -24.79 -27.47 -3.31
C SER A 2 -24.78 -25.97 -3.04
N GLU A 3 -25.62 -25.19 -3.74
CA GLU A 3 -25.76 -23.73 -3.54
C GLU A 3 -26.06 -23.34 -2.08
N ASN A 4 -26.55 -24.28 -1.26
CA ASN A 4 -26.88 -24.06 0.15
C ASN A 4 -25.72 -24.36 1.13
N GLU A 5 -24.54 -24.80 0.68
CA GLU A 5 -23.47 -25.19 1.60
C GLU A 5 -22.84 -24.02 2.35
N HIS A 6 -22.96 -22.78 1.86
CA HIS A 6 -22.35 -21.59 2.46
C HIS A 6 -23.27 -20.34 2.42
N SER A 7 -24.58 -20.52 2.53
CA SER A 7 -25.56 -19.42 2.39
C SER A 7 -25.36 -18.25 3.38
N TRP A 8 -24.85 -18.53 4.59
CA TRP A 8 -24.53 -17.51 5.60
C TRP A 8 -23.47 -16.49 5.15
N THR A 9 -22.64 -16.83 4.15
CA THR A 9 -21.61 -15.93 3.64
C THR A 9 -22.16 -14.65 3.01
N VAL A 10 -23.45 -14.64 2.66
CA VAL A 10 -24.17 -13.45 2.16
C VAL A 10 -24.28 -12.37 3.25
N GLN A 11 -24.23 -12.74 4.53
CA GLN A 11 -24.29 -11.79 5.66
C GLN A 11 -22.93 -11.14 5.97
N LEU A 12 -21.84 -11.59 5.35
CA LEU A 12 -20.49 -11.10 5.64
C LEU A 12 -20.23 -9.72 5.06
N ASP A 13 -19.73 -8.83 5.91
CA ASP A 13 -19.14 -7.57 5.47
C ASP A 13 -17.63 -7.73 5.27
N TRP A 14 -17.26 -8.01 4.02
CA TRP A 14 -15.85 -8.14 3.64
C TRP A 14 -15.04 -6.88 3.89
N LEU A 15 -15.65 -5.68 3.87
CA LEU A 15 -14.93 -4.46 4.19
C LEU A 15 -14.56 -4.42 5.66
N ASN A 16 -15.48 -4.81 6.55
CA ASN A 16 -15.22 -4.92 7.98
C ASN A 16 -14.14 -5.98 8.28
N ILE A 17 -14.23 -7.15 7.65
CA ILE A 17 -13.23 -8.21 7.77
C ILE A 17 -11.84 -7.72 7.35
N LEU A 18 -11.75 -6.99 6.23
CA LEU A 18 -10.48 -6.41 5.76
C LEU A 18 -9.92 -5.39 6.75
N ASN A 19 -10.76 -4.53 7.31
CA ASN A 19 -10.37 -3.56 8.32
C ASN A 19 -9.81 -4.25 9.58
N LEU A 20 -10.45 -5.32 10.06
CA LEU A 20 -9.99 -6.12 11.20
C LEU A 20 -8.61 -6.75 10.96
N LEU A 21 -8.31 -7.11 9.70
CA LEU A 21 -7.03 -7.68 9.28
C LEU A 21 -5.97 -6.61 8.94
N GLY A 22 -6.33 -5.33 8.90
CA GLY A 22 -5.44 -4.26 8.44
C GLY A 22 -5.08 -4.38 6.96
N LEU A 23 -6.01 -4.90 6.15
CA LEU A 23 -5.86 -5.09 4.71
C LEU A 23 -6.67 -4.03 3.96
N GLU A 24 -6.17 -3.62 2.80
CA GLU A 24 -6.77 -2.58 1.95
C GLU A 24 -7.61 -3.18 0.83
N SER A 25 -7.37 -4.44 0.47
CA SER A 25 -8.05 -5.09 -0.64
C SER A 25 -8.21 -6.59 -0.39
N ILE A 26 -9.34 -7.13 -0.85
CA ILE A 26 -9.64 -8.57 -0.82
C ILE A 26 -8.61 -9.42 -1.56
N ASN A 27 -7.94 -8.84 -2.57
CA ASN A 27 -6.89 -9.50 -3.35
C ASN A 27 -5.63 -9.82 -2.53
N GLN A 28 -5.46 -9.16 -1.37
CA GLN A 28 -4.38 -9.48 -0.44
C GLN A 28 -4.61 -10.79 0.30
N ILE A 29 -5.84 -11.32 0.27
CA ILE A 29 -6.21 -12.63 0.80
C ILE A 29 -6.36 -13.59 -0.37
N SER A 30 -5.57 -14.67 -0.42
CA SER A 30 -5.73 -15.65 -1.49
C SER A 30 -7.09 -16.36 -1.43
N GLU A 31 -7.67 -16.65 -2.59
CA GLU A 31 -8.99 -17.28 -2.68
C GLU A 31 -9.04 -18.62 -1.93
N VAL A 32 -7.97 -19.40 -2.04
CA VAL A 32 -7.79 -20.66 -1.34
C VAL A 32 -7.92 -20.50 0.18
N LYS A 33 -7.42 -19.40 0.75
CA LYS A 33 -7.55 -19.12 2.19
C LYS A 33 -8.96 -18.67 2.56
N ARG A 34 -9.60 -17.86 1.73
CA ARG A 34 -11.01 -17.46 1.92
C ARG A 34 -11.92 -18.69 1.97
N ASP A 35 -11.80 -19.56 0.96
CA ASP A 35 -12.57 -20.80 0.89
C ASP A 35 -12.29 -21.73 2.07
N LYS A 36 -11.01 -21.83 2.48
CA LYS A 36 -10.62 -22.66 3.61
C LYS A 36 -11.20 -22.14 4.93
N ALA A 37 -11.22 -20.83 5.13
CA ALA A 37 -11.83 -20.20 6.30
C ALA A 37 -13.34 -20.49 6.34
N ILE A 38 -14.05 -20.20 5.24
CA ILE A 38 -15.50 -20.43 5.11
C ILE A 38 -15.84 -21.91 5.37
N LYS A 39 -15.12 -22.84 4.75
CA LYS A 39 -15.34 -24.29 4.93
C LYS A 39 -15.09 -24.74 6.36
N LYS A 40 -14.04 -24.24 7.02
CA LYS A 40 -13.72 -24.62 8.39
C LYS A 40 -14.75 -24.09 9.37
N ILE A 41 -15.15 -22.83 9.23
CA ILE A 41 -16.20 -22.21 10.06
C ILE A 41 -17.53 -22.95 9.87
N THR A 42 -17.93 -23.18 8.61
CA THR A 42 -19.14 -23.94 8.29
C THR A 42 -19.12 -25.33 8.94
N LYS A 43 -17.97 -26.03 8.88
CA LYS A 43 -17.82 -27.36 9.49
C LYS A 43 -17.87 -27.33 11.02
N SER A 44 -17.38 -26.26 11.64
CA SER A 44 -17.30 -26.13 13.09
C SER A 44 -18.62 -25.75 13.74
N PHE A 45 -19.41 -24.86 13.12
CA PHE A 45 -20.62 -24.31 13.71
C PHE A 45 -21.92 -24.77 13.03
N GLY A 46 -21.85 -25.21 11.78
CA GLY A 46 -23.02 -25.54 10.96
C GLY A 46 -23.71 -24.30 10.38
N ASN A 47 -24.39 -24.46 9.25
CA ASN A 47 -25.01 -23.33 8.53
C ASN A 47 -26.14 -22.67 9.32
N GLU A 48 -26.95 -23.44 10.05
CA GLU A 48 -28.10 -22.91 10.79
C GLU A 48 -27.65 -21.97 11.91
N THR A 49 -26.70 -22.41 12.73
CA THR A 49 -26.11 -21.58 13.80
C THR A 49 -25.50 -20.29 13.27
N LEU A 50 -24.79 -20.37 12.13
CA LEU A 50 -24.12 -19.20 11.55
C LEU A 50 -25.10 -18.16 10.99
N LEU A 51 -26.28 -18.59 10.54
CA LEU A 51 -27.34 -17.68 10.08
C LEU A 51 -28.03 -16.93 11.22
N GLU A 52 -28.00 -17.49 12.43
CA GLU A 52 -28.59 -16.91 13.64
C GLU A 52 -27.64 -15.92 14.35
N LEU A 53 -26.36 -15.93 14.01
CA LEU A 53 -25.37 -15.02 14.58
C LEU A 53 -25.55 -13.58 14.06
N ASP A 54 -25.16 -12.63 14.91
CA ASP A 54 -25.07 -11.23 14.50
C ASP A 54 -23.98 -11.06 13.42
N PRO A 55 -24.22 -10.25 12.37
CA PRO A 55 -23.24 -10.06 11.29
C PRO A 55 -21.85 -9.64 11.78
N ALA A 56 -21.78 -8.80 12.81
CA ALA A 56 -20.50 -8.37 13.37
C ALA A 56 -19.75 -9.51 14.07
N GLU A 57 -20.45 -10.44 14.72
CA GLU A 57 -19.83 -11.63 15.32
C GLU A 57 -19.32 -12.58 14.24
N LEU A 58 -20.09 -12.73 13.17
CA LEU A 58 -19.75 -13.54 12.01
C LEU A 58 -18.50 -13.00 11.30
N ASP A 59 -18.41 -11.68 11.12
CA ASP A 59 -17.23 -11.02 10.56
C ASP A 59 -15.98 -11.24 11.43
N ASN A 60 -16.12 -11.08 12.75
CA ASN A 60 -15.03 -11.34 13.69
C ASN A 60 -14.56 -12.80 13.62
N LEU A 61 -15.49 -13.75 13.54
CA LEU A 61 -15.18 -15.18 13.42
C LEU A 61 -14.40 -15.49 12.14
N VAL A 62 -14.82 -14.90 11.01
CA VAL A 62 -14.12 -15.04 9.73
C VAL A 62 -12.75 -14.36 9.77
N ALA A 63 -12.66 -13.16 10.35
CA ALA A 63 -11.42 -12.43 10.50
C ALA A 63 -10.41 -13.20 11.36
N ASP A 64 -10.83 -13.79 12.48
CA ASP A 64 -9.95 -14.58 13.36
C ASP A 64 -9.41 -15.84 12.66
N GLU A 65 -10.26 -16.54 11.90
CA GLU A 65 -9.81 -17.70 11.13
C GLU A 65 -8.82 -17.29 10.02
N LEU A 66 -9.11 -16.20 9.31
CA LEU A 66 -8.21 -15.66 8.28
C LEU A 66 -6.89 -15.18 8.88
N LYS A 67 -6.92 -14.57 10.06
CA LYS A 67 -5.73 -14.11 10.78
C LYS A 67 -4.79 -15.26 11.12
N GLU A 68 -5.32 -16.40 11.55
CA GLU A 68 -4.51 -17.61 11.77
C GLU A 68 -3.95 -18.17 10.45
N LEU A 69 -4.75 -18.22 9.39
CA LEU A 69 -4.30 -18.67 8.06
C LEU A 69 -3.27 -17.73 7.41
N MET A 70 -3.29 -16.45 7.75
CA MET A 70 -2.43 -15.40 7.21
C MET A 70 -1.35 -14.93 8.17
N LYS A 71 -1.20 -15.56 9.34
CA LYS A 71 -0.31 -15.13 10.43
C LYS A 71 1.10 -14.76 9.97
N LYS A 72 1.69 -15.58 9.08
CA LYS A 72 3.03 -15.32 8.51
C LYS A 72 3.07 -14.07 7.62
N GLU A 73 2.10 -13.91 6.73
CA GLU A 73 1.99 -12.78 5.80
C GLU A 73 1.74 -11.47 6.54
N LEU A 74 0.80 -11.48 7.49
CA LEU A 74 0.49 -10.31 8.31
C LEU A 74 1.71 -9.88 9.14
N THR A 75 2.43 -10.83 9.74
CA THR A 75 3.66 -10.53 10.48
C THR A 75 4.74 -9.94 9.59
N LEU A 76 4.92 -10.47 8.37
CA LEU A 76 5.90 -9.93 7.42
C LEU A 76 5.54 -8.51 6.96
N ARG A 77 4.26 -8.26 6.69
CA ARG A 77 3.76 -6.92 6.33
C ARG A 77 4.00 -5.92 7.45
N GLN A 78 3.66 -6.28 8.70
CA GLN A 78 3.87 -5.43 9.86
C GLN A 78 5.35 -5.05 10.02
N LYS A 79 6.26 -6.03 9.91
CA LYS A 79 7.71 -5.78 9.94
C LYS A 79 8.17 -4.83 8.83
N LYS A 80 7.66 -5.01 7.61
CA LYS A 80 8.00 -4.13 6.47
C LYS A 80 7.47 -2.71 6.68
N GLN A 81 6.25 -2.55 7.18
CA GLN A 81 5.69 -1.24 7.52
C GLN A 81 6.50 -0.55 8.62
N GLU A 82 6.92 -1.28 9.66
CA GLU A 82 7.79 -0.75 10.71
C GLU A 82 9.16 -0.31 10.17
N GLN A 83 9.75 -1.06 9.24
CA GLN A 83 11.01 -0.66 8.59
C GLN A 83 10.83 0.64 7.80
N ILE A 84 9.79 0.73 6.96
CA ILE A 84 9.49 1.95 6.20
C ILE A 84 9.25 3.14 7.15
N GLN A 85 8.51 2.94 8.24
CA GLN A 85 8.29 4.01 9.23
C GLN A 85 9.60 4.45 9.91
N LYS A 86 10.52 3.52 10.19
CA LYS A 86 11.83 3.85 10.76
C LYS A 86 12.70 4.63 9.77
N GLU A 87 12.73 4.22 8.51
CA GLU A 87 13.46 4.93 7.45
C GLU A 87 12.88 6.33 7.18
N MET A 88 11.56 6.46 7.17
CA MET A 88 10.91 7.76 7.05
C MET A 88 11.25 8.65 8.24
N ARG A 89 11.18 8.13 9.48
CA ARG A 89 11.54 8.89 10.67
C ARG A 89 12.99 9.36 10.63
N SER A 90 13.95 8.49 10.25
CA SER A 90 15.37 8.87 10.17
C SER A 90 15.63 9.93 9.10
N LYS A 91 14.93 9.87 7.95
CA LYS A 91 15.02 10.88 6.88
C LYS A 91 14.32 12.20 7.21
N PHE A 92 13.28 12.19 8.05
CA PHE A 92 12.52 13.40 8.44
C PHE A 92 13.07 14.13 9.68
N VAL A 93 14.04 13.57 10.42
CA VAL A 93 14.68 14.25 11.57
C VAL A 93 15.29 15.63 11.22
N PRO A 94 15.84 15.92 10.02
CA PRO A 94 16.38 17.25 9.71
C PRO A 94 15.34 18.38 9.76
N PHE A 95 14.05 18.08 9.54
CA PHE A 95 13.00 19.09 9.48
C PHE A 95 12.42 19.50 10.84
N LYS A 96 12.60 18.67 11.88
CA LYS A 96 12.01 18.93 13.21
C LYS A 96 12.84 19.87 14.08
N GLN A 97 14.13 20.03 13.79
CA GLN A 97 15.02 20.97 14.47
C GLN A 97 15.24 22.23 13.63
N GLY A 98 14.17 22.94 13.24
CA GLY A 98 14.25 24.34 12.79
C GLY A 98 15.38 24.69 11.81
N GLY A 99 15.73 23.76 10.91
CA GLY A 99 16.76 23.99 9.92
C GLY A 99 16.24 25.04 8.95
N ILE A 100 16.69 26.28 9.11
CA ILE A 100 16.47 27.33 8.11
C ILE A 100 17.12 26.81 6.84
N ILE A 101 16.30 26.38 5.87
CA ILE A 101 16.76 26.19 4.51
C ILE A 101 17.18 27.60 4.06
N LYS A 102 18.48 27.84 4.02
CA LYS A 102 19.03 29.09 3.48
C LYS A 102 18.81 29.04 1.97
N ILE A 103 17.65 29.50 1.54
CA ILE A 103 17.38 29.74 0.13
C ILE A 103 18.00 31.11 -0.17
N ASP A 104 19.07 31.14 -0.96
CA ASP A 104 19.70 32.40 -1.36
C ASP A 104 18.78 33.05 -2.43
N PRO A 105 18.33 34.29 -2.27
CA PRO A 105 17.47 34.97 -3.25
C PRO A 105 18.08 35.04 -4.66
N ARG A 106 19.40 34.85 -4.78
CA ARG A 106 20.12 34.81 -6.05
C ARG A 106 19.87 33.52 -6.84
N ASP A 107 19.46 32.43 -6.18
CA ASP A 107 19.12 31.16 -6.83
C ASP A 107 17.82 31.24 -7.65
N PHE A 108 16.97 32.24 -7.38
CA PHE A 108 15.75 32.51 -8.14
C PHE A 108 15.96 33.50 -9.29
N LYS A 109 17.20 33.96 -9.50
CA LYS A 109 17.48 34.99 -10.50
C LYS A 109 17.57 34.44 -11.93
N ASP A 110 17.89 33.15 -12.05
CA ASP A 110 17.95 32.43 -13.32
C ASP A 110 16.68 31.58 -13.58
N LEU A 111 15.75 31.56 -12.62
CA LEU A 111 14.40 31.03 -12.81
C LEU A 111 13.53 32.22 -13.19
N ASP A 112 13.22 32.37 -14.48
CA ASP A 112 12.13 33.26 -14.92
C ASP A 112 10.84 32.72 -14.27
N LEU A 113 10.51 33.29 -13.11
CA LEU A 113 9.31 32.95 -12.36
C LEU A 113 8.12 33.62 -13.06
N ASP A 114 7.70 33.03 -14.17
CA ASP A 114 6.37 33.26 -14.71
C ASP A 114 5.38 32.93 -13.58
N SER A 115 4.66 33.96 -13.11
CA SER A 115 3.76 33.88 -11.94
C SER A 115 2.60 32.90 -12.11
N ASP A 116 2.53 32.20 -13.24
CA ASP A 116 1.48 31.26 -13.60
C ASP A 116 1.83 29.78 -13.33
N ASN A 117 3.08 29.43 -12.98
CA ASN A 117 3.46 28.03 -12.72
C ASN A 117 4.21 27.81 -11.39
N PRO A 118 3.48 27.67 -10.26
CA PRO A 118 4.06 27.32 -8.96
C PRO A 118 4.67 25.90 -8.93
N GLU A 119 4.38 25.06 -9.92
CA GLU A 119 4.94 23.71 -10.05
C GLU A 119 6.45 23.72 -10.31
N ASP A 120 6.97 24.70 -11.06
CA ASP A 120 8.40 24.79 -11.35
C ASP A 120 9.23 25.19 -10.12
N LEU A 121 8.65 26.03 -9.25
CA LEU A 121 9.26 26.39 -7.97
C LEU A 121 9.36 25.17 -7.03
N LEU A 122 8.29 24.37 -6.98
CA LEU A 122 8.27 23.13 -6.22
C LEU A 122 9.26 22.10 -6.77
N LYS A 123 9.39 22.00 -8.10
CA LYS A 123 10.32 21.09 -8.77
C LYS A 123 11.78 21.47 -8.54
N ALA A 124 12.10 22.77 -8.57
CA ALA A 124 13.44 23.28 -8.26
C ALA A 124 13.81 23.07 -6.79
N LEU A 125 12.87 23.33 -5.86
CA LEU A 125 13.05 23.04 -4.43
C LEU A 125 13.24 21.55 -4.17
N TYR A 126 12.46 20.71 -4.85
CA TYR A 126 12.58 19.26 -4.75
C TYR A 126 13.90 18.74 -5.31
N LYS A 127 14.35 19.23 -6.48
CA LYS A 127 15.63 18.85 -7.11
C LYS A 127 16.81 19.21 -6.19
N LYS A 128 16.80 20.41 -5.59
CA LYS A 128 17.83 20.86 -4.66
C LYS A 128 17.79 20.13 -3.31
N LEU A 129 16.61 19.75 -2.82
CA LEU A 129 16.45 19.00 -1.57
C LEU A 129 16.82 17.52 -1.72
N MET A 130 16.58 16.92 -2.89
CA MET A 130 16.89 15.51 -3.17
C MET A 130 18.35 15.28 -3.56
N GLY A 131 19.09 16.35 -3.90
CA GLY A 131 20.52 16.28 -4.26
C GLY A 131 20.75 15.57 -5.58
N ASP A 132 21.71 16.08 -6.36
CA ASP A 132 22.13 15.45 -7.61
C ASP A 132 22.51 13.98 -7.39
N LYS A 133 21.71 13.10 -7.99
CA LYS A 133 22.20 11.87 -8.59
C LYS A 133 22.40 12.12 -10.08
N GLU A 134 23.16 13.14 -10.42
CA GLU A 134 23.86 13.22 -11.70
C GLU A 134 25.32 12.94 -11.37
N GLY A 135 25.65 11.64 -11.37
CA GLY A 135 27.02 11.20 -11.45
C GLY A 135 27.42 11.23 -12.92
N ASP A 136 28.33 12.15 -13.21
CA ASP A 136 29.27 12.26 -14.33
C ASP A 136 28.97 11.46 -15.61
N GLU A 137 28.84 12.25 -16.68
CA GLU A 137 29.14 11.86 -18.06
C GLU A 137 30.57 11.29 -18.13
N ASP A 138 30.69 9.99 -18.37
CA ASP A 138 31.81 9.44 -19.13
C ASP A 138 31.21 8.87 -20.42
N GLU A 139 31.49 9.56 -21.54
CA GLU A 139 31.34 9.01 -22.88
C GLU A 139 32.19 7.73 -23.00
N ASP A 140 31.60 6.63 -23.48
CA ASP A 140 32.22 5.78 -24.51
C ASP A 140 31.24 4.69 -25.01
N GLU A 141 31.06 4.72 -26.33
CA GLU A 141 30.75 3.64 -27.27
C GLU A 141 29.55 2.67 -27.04
N ASP A 142 28.59 2.85 -27.95
CA ASP A 142 28.04 1.80 -28.81
C ASP A 142 27.28 0.64 -28.12
N ASN A 143 25.95 0.67 -28.21
CA ASN A 143 25.18 -0.41 -28.84
C ASN A 143 23.68 -0.10 -28.87
N ASN A 144 23.13 -0.18 -30.09
CA ASN A 144 21.75 -0.51 -30.43
C ASN A 144 20.98 -1.24 -29.31
N ILE A 145 19.72 -0.86 -29.08
CA ILE A 145 18.53 -1.74 -29.24
C ILE A 145 17.25 -0.96 -28.88
N ARG A 146 16.50 -0.64 -29.95
CA ARG A 146 15.04 -0.63 -30.15
C ARG A 146 14.14 -0.14 -29.02
N GLU A 147 13.52 1.01 -29.29
CA GLU A 147 12.18 1.40 -28.84
C GLU A 147 11.18 0.28 -29.14
N ASP A 148 10.43 -0.16 -28.13
CA ASP A 148 9.10 -0.69 -28.37
C ASP A 148 8.11 0.06 -27.47
N ASN A 149 7.27 0.80 -28.18
CA ASN A 149 6.41 1.86 -27.68
C ASN A 149 4.98 1.31 -27.64
N THR A 150 4.57 0.69 -26.53
CA THR A 150 3.15 0.38 -26.31
C THR A 150 2.79 0.44 -24.83
N GLY A 151 2.33 1.61 -24.40
CA GLY A 151 1.57 1.81 -23.18
C GLY A 151 0.43 2.79 -23.45
N TYR A 152 -0.70 2.31 -23.97
CA TYR A 152 -1.93 3.08 -24.03
C TYR A 152 -2.59 3.08 -22.64
N TYR A 153 -2.90 4.27 -22.12
CA TYR A 153 -3.92 4.49 -21.10
C TYR A 153 -4.83 5.63 -21.57
N ILE A 154 -6.07 5.30 -21.96
CA ILE A 154 -7.32 5.97 -21.54
C ILE A 154 -8.41 4.89 -21.49
#